data_AF-A0ABC8UAS9-F1
#
_entry.id   AF-A0ABC8UAS9-F1
#
_cell.length_a   1.000
_cell.length_b   1.000
_cell.length_c   1.000
_cell.angle_alpha   90.00
_cell.angle_beta   90.00
_cell.angle_gamma   90.00
#
_symmetry.space_group_name_H-M   'P 1'
#
loop_
_entity.id
_entity.type
_entity.pdbx_description
1 polymer ?
#
loop_
_entity_poly.entity_id
_entity_poly.type
_entity_poly.pdbx_seq_one_letter_code
_entity_poly.pdbx_strand_id
1 'polypeptide(L)'
;MNCISQKGAPGVALSLSATFTMLPKPKKMFLKYSGQAPHDGRGFSTGLPERLQLPLLRTLPGLENCSMLRPAYAVEYDFLPAHQCSRSLMTKKIEGLFFSGQINGTTGYEEAAAQGIISGINAARHSDGKSLIVLERESSYIGTLIDDLVTKDLREPYRMLTR
;
A
#
# COMPACT_ATOMS: atom_id res chain seq x y z
N MET A 1 -5.24 22.64 18.09
CA MET A 1 -6.02 23.49 17.18
C MET A 1 -5.28 24.79 16.96
N ASN A 2 -4.94 25.12 15.71
CA ASN A 2 -5.19 26.42 15.06
C ASN A 2 -4.34 26.57 13.80
N CYS A 3 -5.02 26.79 12.68
CA CYS A 3 -4.39 27.32 11.48
C CYS A 3 -4.09 28.81 11.69
N ILE A 4 -2.92 29.27 11.27
CA ILE A 4 -2.70 30.68 10.94
C ILE A 4 -2.22 30.74 9.50
N SER A 5 -3.04 31.32 8.64
CA SER A 5 -2.66 31.64 7.26
C SER A 5 -1.81 32.91 7.26
N GLN A 6 -0.66 32.88 6.59
CA GLN A 6 -0.03 34.09 6.08
C GLN A 6 0.05 33.99 4.55
N LYS A 7 -0.45 35.03 3.86
CA LYS A 7 -0.36 35.19 2.41
C LYS A 7 0.95 35.86 2.05
N GLY A 8 1.67 35.31 1.07
CA GLY A 8 2.87 35.91 0.49
C GLY A 8 3.52 34.96 -0.52
N ALA A 9 3.18 35.11 -1.79
CA ALA A 9 3.76 34.38 -2.94
C ALA A 9 4.54 35.41 -3.80
N PRO A 10 5.59 35.05 -4.57
CA PRO A 10 5.61 33.87 -5.44
C PRO A 10 6.89 33.01 -5.32
N GLY A 11 6.74 31.85 -4.71
CA GLY A 11 7.67 30.73 -4.85
C GLY A 11 6.86 29.47 -4.63
N VAL A 12 6.78 28.59 -5.63
CA VAL A 12 6.01 27.35 -5.51
C VAL A 12 6.72 26.48 -4.48
N ALA A 13 6.19 26.45 -3.26
CA ALA A 13 6.68 25.62 -2.17
C ALA A 13 6.39 24.15 -2.50
N LEU A 14 7.26 23.56 -3.32
CA LEU A 14 7.20 22.16 -3.72
C LEU A 14 7.32 21.28 -2.48
N SER A 15 6.21 20.68 -2.07
CA SER A 15 6.19 19.69 -0.99
C SER A 15 6.77 18.37 -1.50
N LEU A 16 8.09 18.22 -1.43
CA LEU A 16 8.78 17.08 -2.00
C LEU A 16 8.84 15.94 -1.00
N SER A 17 8.17 14.83 -1.35
CA SER A 17 8.38 13.51 -0.76
C SER A 17 9.13 12.67 -1.81
N ALA A 18 10.32 12.15 -1.50
CA ALA A 18 11.26 11.63 -2.53
C ALA A 18 11.93 10.28 -2.13
N THR A 19 11.67 9.15 -2.84
CA THR A 19 11.86 7.78 -2.28
C THR A 19 13.26 7.20 -2.36
N PHE A 20 13.66 6.60 -1.24
CA PHE A 20 14.87 5.80 -1.14
C PHE A 20 14.60 4.39 -0.60
N THR A 21 15.33 3.41 -1.14
CA THR A 21 15.46 2.06 -0.59
C THR A 21 16.92 1.67 -0.79
N MET A 22 17.66 1.43 0.31
CA MET A 22 19.08 1.07 0.26
C MET A 22 19.27 -0.25 -0.48
N LEU A 23 19.68 -0.18 -1.75
CA LEU A 23 20.11 -1.32 -2.56
C LEU A 23 21.31 -0.89 -3.43
N PRO A 24 22.28 -1.78 -3.70
CA PRO A 24 23.63 -1.42 -4.14
C PRO A 24 23.78 -1.03 -5.63
N LYS A 25 22.78 -0.36 -6.23
CA LYS A 25 22.82 0.10 -7.64
C LYS A 25 22.18 1.48 -7.79
N PRO A 26 22.69 2.37 -8.67
CA PRO A 26 22.11 3.69 -8.89
C PRO A 26 20.68 3.59 -9.43
N LYS A 27 19.74 4.32 -8.81
CA LYS A 27 18.32 4.37 -9.21
C LYS A 27 17.87 5.82 -9.41
N LYS A 28 16.93 6.00 -10.34
CA LYS A 28 16.29 7.30 -10.64
C LYS A 28 15.29 7.67 -9.55
N MET A 29 15.30 8.93 -9.14
CA MET A 29 14.32 9.50 -8.21
C MET A 29 13.23 10.25 -8.98
N PHE A 30 11.97 10.04 -8.62
CA PHE A 30 10.81 10.71 -9.23
C PHE A 30 10.23 11.71 -8.25
N LEU A 31 10.24 13.00 -8.60
CA LEU A 31 9.56 14.05 -7.85
C LEU A 31 8.14 14.21 -8.41
N LYS A 32 7.13 14.18 -7.55
CA LYS A 32 5.72 14.40 -7.91
C LYS A 32 5.23 15.73 -7.36
N TYR A 33 4.43 16.44 -8.14
CA TYR A 33 3.73 17.64 -7.71
C TYR A 33 2.45 17.27 -6.94
N SER A 34 2.26 17.84 -5.74
CA SER A 34 1.14 17.52 -4.85
C SER A 34 -0.17 18.27 -5.15
N GLY A 35 -0.18 19.15 -6.16
CA GLY A 35 -1.35 19.97 -6.51
C GLY A 35 -2.51 19.23 -7.21
N GLN A 36 -2.40 17.91 -7.44
CA GLN A 36 -3.49 17.08 -7.95
C GLN A 36 -3.68 15.84 -7.06
N ALA A 37 -4.58 15.99 -6.09
CA ALA A 37 -4.98 15.01 -5.07
C ALA A 37 -3.84 14.51 -4.13
N PRO A 38 -4.18 14.12 -2.88
CA PRO A 38 -3.20 13.58 -1.93
C PRO A 38 -2.90 12.10 -2.23
N HIS A 39 -2.47 11.78 -3.45
CA HIS A 39 -2.03 10.43 -3.79
C HIS A 39 -0.60 10.19 -3.34
N ASP A 40 -0.40 9.06 -2.67
CA ASP A 40 0.76 8.77 -1.86
C ASP A 40 2.08 9.08 -2.54
N GLY A 41 2.96 9.69 -1.75
CA GLY A 41 4.36 9.85 -2.09
C GLY A 41 4.94 8.49 -2.43
N ARG A 42 5.11 8.22 -3.72
CA ARG A 42 6.17 7.32 -4.19
C ARG A 42 7.48 8.13 -4.08
N GLY A 43 7.73 8.46 -2.80
CA GLY A 43 8.45 9.53 -2.10
C GLY A 43 8.71 9.11 -0.63
N PHE A 44 9.85 9.44 0.02
CA PHE A 44 10.47 8.42 0.91
C PHE A 44 9.64 7.82 2.03
N SER A 45 9.53 6.51 1.90
CA SER A 45 9.62 5.58 3.01
C SER A 45 11.05 5.59 3.55
N THR A 46 11.24 6.03 4.79
CA THR A 46 12.46 5.77 5.56
C THR A 46 12.08 5.61 7.03
N GLY A 47 12.74 4.67 7.71
CA GLY A 47 12.63 4.49 9.17
C GLY A 47 13.65 5.32 9.95
N LEU A 48 14.43 6.18 9.29
CA LEU A 48 15.41 7.03 9.95
C LEU A 48 14.73 8.07 10.86
N PRO A 49 15.32 8.42 12.02
CA PRO A 49 14.87 9.53 12.85
C PRO A 49 14.74 10.83 12.05
N GLU A 50 13.64 11.56 12.26
CA GLU A 50 13.30 12.82 11.55
C GLU A 50 14.48 13.79 11.41
N ARG A 51 15.28 13.97 12.49
CA ARG A 51 16.47 14.82 12.51
C ARG A 51 17.52 14.51 11.43
N LEU A 52 17.54 13.28 10.89
CA LEU A 52 18.46 12.83 9.85
C LEU A 52 17.85 12.90 8.44
N GLN A 53 16.53 13.05 8.33
CA GLN A 53 15.82 12.99 7.05
C GLN A 53 16.06 14.24 6.19
N LEU A 54 15.94 15.44 6.77
CA LEU A 54 16.19 16.69 6.03
C LEU A 54 17.67 16.85 5.60
N PRO A 55 18.69 16.57 6.43
CA PRO A 55 20.08 16.53 5.97
C PRO A 55 20.30 15.56 4.81
N LEU A 56 19.71 14.35 4.87
CA LEU A 56 19.82 13.34 3.81
C LEU A 56 19.14 13.77 2.50
N LEU A 57 17.98 14.44 2.57
CA LEU A 57 17.33 14.98 1.37
C LEU A 57 18.22 16.03 0.68
N ARG A 58 18.91 16.87 1.45
CA ARG A 58 19.80 17.93 0.93
C ARG A 58 21.12 17.44 0.34
N THR A 59 21.49 16.16 0.52
CA THR A 59 22.64 15.57 -0.21
C THR A 59 22.28 15.12 -1.63
N LEU A 60 21.01 15.20 -2.03
CA LEU A 60 20.54 14.76 -3.34
C LEU A 60 20.55 15.93 -4.34
N PRO A 61 21.09 15.75 -5.57
CA PRO A 61 21.13 16.81 -6.58
C PRO A 61 19.74 17.39 -6.89
N GLY A 62 19.61 18.71 -6.85
CA GLY A 62 18.36 19.44 -7.03
C GLY A 62 17.46 19.55 -5.79
N LEU A 63 17.88 18.98 -4.64
CA LEU A 63 17.18 19.09 -3.35
C LEU A 63 18.00 19.82 -2.27
N GLU A 64 19.11 20.46 -2.63
CA GLU A 64 20.08 21.09 -1.70
C GLU A 64 19.41 22.13 -0.79
N ASN A 65 18.44 22.87 -1.34
CA ASN A 65 17.66 23.90 -0.65
C ASN A 65 16.23 23.46 -0.31
N CYS A 66 15.94 22.16 -0.29
CA CYS A 66 14.59 21.68 0.01
C CYS A 66 14.15 22.00 1.45
N SER A 67 12.84 22.04 1.65
CA SER A 67 12.18 22.05 2.95
C SER A 67 11.28 20.82 3.06
N MET A 68 11.20 20.24 4.26
CA MET A 68 10.42 19.03 4.53
C MET A 68 9.09 19.43 5.19
N LEU A 69 7.97 19.21 4.50
CA LEU A 69 6.64 19.55 5.07
C LEU A 69 6.12 18.51 6.07
N ARG A 70 6.54 17.25 5.91
CA ARG A 70 6.22 16.13 6.81
C ARG A 70 7.41 15.17 6.82
N PRO A 71 7.82 14.65 7.98
CA PRO A 71 8.78 13.55 8.02
C PRO A 71 8.16 12.29 7.42
N ALA A 72 9.01 11.45 6.85
CA ALA A 72 8.70 10.06 6.59
C ALA A 72 8.60 9.28 7.90
N TYR A 73 7.76 8.26 7.90
CA TYR A 73 7.63 7.32 9.00
C TYR A 73 7.35 5.92 8.44
N ALA A 74 7.73 4.90 9.20
CA ALA A 74 7.25 3.54 8.98
C ALA A 74 6.06 3.27 9.89
N VAL A 75 5.14 2.40 9.45
CA VAL A 75 4.11 1.84 10.33
C VAL A 75 4.16 0.33 10.19
N GLU A 76 4.18 -0.34 11.34
CA GLU A 76 4.04 -1.78 11.44
C GLU A 76 2.57 -2.08 11.79
N TYR A 77 2.00 -3.08 11.14
CA TYR A 77 0.63 -3.53 11.34
C TYR A 77 0.63 -5.05 11.41
N ASP A 78 -0.12 -5.60 12.36
CA ASP A 78 -0.43 -7.03 12.35
C ASP A 78 -1.32 -7.38 11.16
N PHE A 79 -1.15 -8.60 10.64
CA PHE A 79 -2.01 -9.17 9.60
C PHE A 79 -2.36 -10.61 9.95
N LEU A 80 -3.48 -11.09 9.40
CA LEU A 80 -3.90 -12.48 9.53
C LEU A 80 -3.41 -13.26 8.30
N PRO A 81 -2.63 -14.34 8.48
CA PRO A 81 -2.13 -15.11 7.35
C PRO A 81 -3.26 -15.62 6.45
N ALA A 82 -3.26 -15.21 5.18
CA ALA A 82 -4.35 -15.48 4.25
C ALA A 82 -4.57 -16.99 3.95
N HIS A 83 -3.59 -17.86 4.25
CA HIS A 83 -3.78 -19.31 4.26
C HIS A 83 -4.85 -19.81 5.26
N GLN A 84 -5.27 -18.98 6.23
CA GLN A 84 -6.41 -19.27 7.11
C GLN A 84 -7.76 -19.10 6.41
N CYS A 85 -7.79 -18.45 5.25
CA CYS A 85 -8.95 -18.38 4.37
C CYS A 85 -8.95 -19.49 3.31
N SER A 86 -10.10 -19.70 2.67
CA SER A 86 -10.23 -20.47 1.44
C SER A 86 -10.10 -19.55 0.21
N ARG A 87 -10.12 -20.13 -1.00
CA ARG A 87 -10.08 -19.35 -2.26
C ARG A 87 -11.32 -18.48 -2.51
N SER A 88 -12.38 -18.61 -1.71
CA SER A 88 -13.52 -17.68 -1.72
C SER A 88 -13.33 -16.47 -0.79
N LEU A 89 -12.16 -16.36 -0.13
CA LEU A 89 -11.82 -15.41 0.94
C LEU A 89 -12.62 -15.58 2.24
N MET A 90 -13.42 -16.65 2.37
CA MET A 90 -14.05 -17.04 3.64
C MET A 90 -13.01 -17.66 4.58
N THR A 91 -13.07 -17.37 5.88
CA THR A 91 -12.18 -18.01 6.86
C THR A 91 -12.53 -19.49 7.03
N LYS A 92 -11.51 -20.34 7.23
CA LYS A 92 -11.69 -21.78 7.48
C LYS A 92 -12.21 -22.12 8.89
N LYS A 93 -12.13 -21.17 9.82
CA LYS A 93 -12.53 -21.35 11.24
C LYS A 93 -13.93 -20.85 11.56
N ILE A 94 -14.39 -19.82 10.86
CA ILE A 94 -15.67 -19.15 11.09
C ILE A 94 -16.36 -19.02 9.72
N GLU A 95 -17.39 -19.84 9.52
CA GLU A 95 -18.24 -19.74 8.33
C GLU A 95 -18.94 -18.38 8.28
N GLY A 96 -19.12 -17.83 7.08
CA GLY A 96 -19.71 -16.50 6.87
C GLY A 96 -18.80 -15.31 7.18
N LEU A 97 -17.63 -15.51 7.82
CA LEU A 97 -16.61 -14.47 7.99
C LEU A 97 -15.67 -14.45 6.78
N PHE A 98 -15.41 -13.26 6.22
CA PHE A 98 -14.54 -13.06 5.06
C PHE A 98 -13.47 -12.00 5.35
N PHE A 99 -12.26 -12.19 4.82
CA PHE A 99 -11.15 -11.24 4.96
C PHE A 99 -10.65 -10.74 3.60
N SER A 100 -10.33 -9.45 3.51
CA SER A 100 -9.85 -8.82 2.28
C SER A 100 -8.95 -7.61 2.54
N GLY A 101 -7.96 -7.40 1.66
CA GLY A 101 -7.08 -6.24 1.70
C GLY A 101 -5.93 -6.38 2.69
N GLN A 102 -5.64 -5.32 3.45
CA GLN A 102 -4.41 -5.26 4.25
C GLN A 102 -4.37 -6.32 5.37
N ILE A 103 -5.53 -6.72 5.89
CA ILE A 103 -5.63 -7.81 6.87
C ILE A 103 -5.10 -9.15 6.34
N ASN A 104 -5.08 -9.37 5.02
CA ASN A 104 -4.52 -10.56 4.36
C ASN A 104 -3.04 -10.39 3.96
N GLY A 105 -2.35 -9.33 4.39
CA GLY A 105 -0.95 -9.06 4.06
C GLY A 105 -0.70 -8.38 2.70
N THR A 106 -1.72 -7.78 2.08
CA THR A 106 -1.56 -6.95 0.86
C THR A 106 -1.36 -5.47 1.20
N THR A 107 -0.66 -4.69 0.37
CA THR A 107 -0.38 -3.27 0.64
C THR A 107 -0.76 -2.29 -0.46
N GLY A 108 -1.14 -2.76 -1.65
CA GLY A 108 -1.66 -1.91 -2.72
C GLY A 108 -3.17 -1.76 -2.65
N TYR A 109 -3.67 -0.61 -3.13
CA TYR A 109 -5.11 -0.33 -3.19
C TYR A 109 -5.80 -1.27 -4.19
N GLU A 110 -5.09 -1.61 -5.26
CA GLU A 110 -5.53 -2.47 -6.35
C GLU A 110 -5.74 -3.91 -5.87
N GLU A 111 -4.77 -4.49 -5.14
CA GLU A 111 -4.91 -5.79 -4.49
C GLU A 111 -6.05 -5.81 -3.45
N ALA A 112 -6.20 -4.74 -2.68
CA ALA A 112 -7.24 -4.64 -1.66
C ALA A 112 -8.65 -4.54 -2.26
N ALA A 113 -8.83 -3.71 -3.29
CA ALA A 113 -10.09 -3.58 -4.01
C ALA A 113 -10.51 -4.89 -4.69
N ALA A 114 -9.55 -5.59 -5.32
CA ALA A 114 -9.79 -6.88 -5.96
C ALA A 114 -10.31 -7.94 -4.96
N GLN A 115 -9.70 -8.05 -3.78
CA GLN A 115 -10.19 -8.94 -2.72
C GLN A 115 -11.53 -8.47 -2.14
N GLY A 116 -11.71 -7.15 -1.97
CA GLY A 116 -12.94 -6.55 -1.44
C GLY A 116 -14.17 -6.89 -2.29
N ILE A 117 -14.04 -6.83 -3.61
CA ILE A 117 -15.11 -7.19 -4.54
C ILE A 117 -15.49 -8.68 -4.40
N ILE A 118 -14.51 -9.60 -4.40
CA ILE A 118 -14.78 -11.04 -4.32
C ILE A 118 -15.35 -11.45 -2.95
N SER A 119 -14.76 -10.95 -1.86
CA SER A 119 -15.26 -11.19 -0.51
C SER A 119 -16.67 -10.62 -0.30
N GLY A 120 -16.96 -9.40 -0.77
CA GLY A 120 -18.30 -8.80 -0.70
C GLY A 120 -19.36 -9.56 -1.50
N ILE A 121 -19.04 -9.97 -2.73
CA ILE A 121 -19.92 -10.82 -3.54
C ILE A 121 -20.20 -12.15 -2.83
N ASN A 122 -19.17 -12.78 -2.26
CA ASN A 122 -19.32 -14.06 -1.58
C ASN A 122 -20.07 -13.95 -0.24
N ALA A 123 -19.90 -12.85 0.50
CA ALA A 123 -20.68 -12.58 1.71
C ALA A 123 -22.17 -12.41 1.40
N ALA A 124 -22.52 -11.63 0.37
CA ALA A 124 -23.91 -11.49 -0.08
C ALA A 124 -24.49 -12.83 -0.55
N ARG A 125 -23.74 -13.60 -1.36
CA ARG A 125 -24.18 -14.93 -1.81
C ARG A 125 -24.35 -15.93 -0.67
N HIS A 126 -23.48 -15.91 0.34
CA HIS A 126 -23.60 -16.74 1.52
C HIS A 126 -24.86 -16.40 2.34
N SER A 127 -25.16 -15.10 2.52
CA SER A 127 -26.40 -14.64 3.17
C SER A 127 -27.66 -15.09 2.43
N ASP A 128 -27.59 -15.27 1.12
CA ASP A 128 -28.67 -15.79 0.26
C ASP A 128 -28.70 -17.34 0.19
N GLY A 129 -27.82 -18.05 0.89
CA GLY A 129 -27.68 -19.52 0.78
C GLY A 129 -27.16 -20.00 -0.58
N LYS A 130 -26.56 -19.13 -1.39
CA LYS A 130 -26.03 -19.42 -2.73
C LYS A 130 -24.58 -19.91 -2.65
N SER A 131 -24.18 -20.73 -3.61
CA SER A 131 -22.79 -21.19 -3.77
C SER A 131 -21.81 -20.02 -3.87
N LEU A 132 -20.64 -20.13 -3.25
CA LEU A 132 -19.60 -19.10 -3.35
C LEU A 132 -18.95 -19.09 -4.73
N ILE A 133 -18.42 -17.95 -5.15
CA ILE A 133 -17.63 -17.78 -6.36
C ILE A 133 -16.14 -17.88 -6.02
N VAL A 134 -15.41 -18.65 -6.81
CA VAL A 134 -13.95 -18.71 -6.83
C VAL A 134 -13.51 -18.37 -8.26
N LEU A 135 -12.42 -17.61 -8.39
CA LEU A 135 -11.84 -17.28 -9.68
C LEU A 135 -10.62 -18.17 -9.92
N GLU A 136 -10.60 -18.86 -11.06
CA GLU A 136 -9.48 -19.74 -11.43
C GLU A 136 -8.23 -18.91 -11.75
N ARG A 137 -7.07 -19.43 -11.34
CA ARG A 137 -5.77 -18.76 -11.42
C ARG A 137 -5.42 -18.36 -12.85
N GLU A 138 -5.63 -19.28 -13.78
CA GLU A 138 -5.34 -19.17 -15.21
C GLU A 138 -6.30 -18.21 -15.93
N SER A 139 -7.45 -17.92 -15.33
CA SER A 139 -8.50 -17.09 -15.93
C SER A 139 -8.38 -15.60 -15.60
N SER A 140 -7.69 -15.25 -14.51
CA SER A 140 -7.75 -13.90 -13.94
C SER A 140 -6.55 -13.58 -13.03
N TYR A 141 -6.06 -12.33 -13.12
CA TYR A 141 -5.12 -11.78 -12.15
C TYR A 141 -5.67 -11.75 -10.72
N ILE A 142 -7.00 -11.63 -10.54
CA ILE A 142 -7.64 -11.70 -9.22
C ILE A 142 -7.62 -13.14 -8.70
N GLY A 143 -7.85 -14.13 -9.57
CA GLY A 143 -7.69 -15.55 -9.23
C GLY A 143 -6.25 -15.87 -8.84
N THR A 144 -5.28 -15.39 -9.62
CA THR A 144 -3.84 -15.52 -9.31
C THR A 144 -3.44 -14.85 -7.99
N LEU A 145 -3.96 -13.65 -7.70
CA LEU A 145 -3.76 -12.96 -6.42
C LEU A 145 -4.28 -13.82 -5.26
N ILE A 146 -5.55 -14.21 -5.30
CA ILE A 146 -6.20 -14.92 -4.18
C ILE A 146 -5.56 -16.30 -3.98
N ASP A 147 -5.27 -17.02 -5.06
CA ASP A 147 -4.59 -18.31 -4.97
C ASP A 147 -3.18 -18.18 -4.38
N ASP A 148 -2.39 -17.18 -4.78
CA ASP A 148 -1.09 -16.91 -4.18
C ASP A 148 -1.19 -16.61 -2.67
N LEU A 149 -2.12 -15.73 -2.26
CA LEU A 149 -2.29 -15.35 -0.84
C LEU A 149 -2.69 -16.56 0.03
N VAL A 150 -3.56 -17.44 -0.50
CA VAL A 150 -4.10 -18.58 0.25
C VAL A 150 -3.16 -19.80 0.24
N THR A 151 -2.32 -19.96 -0.78
CA THR A 151 -1.42 -21.13 -0.91
C THR A 151 -0.01 -20.90 -0.38
N LYS A 152 0.46 -19.65 -0.33
CA LYS A 152 1.87 -19.33 0.02
C LYS A 152 1.96 -18.69 1.40
N ASP A 153 3.03 -19.04 2.10
CA ASP A 153 3.40 -18.39 3.36
C ASP A 153 4.05 -17.03 3.06
N LEU A 154 3.32 -15.94 3.30
CA LEU A 154 3.74 -14.59 2.98
C LEU A 154 4.70 -14.07 4.06
N ARG A 155 6.01 -14.12 3.76
CA ARG A 155 7.07 -13.56 4.63
C ARG A 155 7.27 -12.05 4.43
N GLU A 156 6.78 -11.50 3.33
CA GLU A 156 6.79 -10.07 3.00
C GLU A 156 5.44 -9.66 2.39
N PRO A 157 5.03 -8.38 2.46
CA PRO A 157 3.73 -7.93 1.95
C PRO A 157 3.57 -8.15 0.44
N TYR A 158 2.46 -8.77 0.03
CA TYR A 158 2.25 -9.13 -1.37
C TYR A 158 2.01 -7.89 -2.26
N ARG A 159 2.61 -7.92 -3.46
CA ARG A 159 2.39 -6.97 -4.56
C ARG A 159 2.36 -7.73 -5.89
N MET A 160 1.42 -7.40 -6.79
CA MET A 160 1.24 -8.14 -8.05
C MET A 160 2.46 -8.10 -8.98
N LEU A 161 3.19 -6.98 -9.01
CA LEU A 161 4.30 -6.73 -9.96
C LEU A 161 5.67 -7.21 -9.48
N THR A 162 5.71 -8.18 -8.55
CA THR A 162 6.97 -8.71 -7.96
C THR A 162 7.39 -10.07 -8.53
N ARG A 163 6.77 -10.52 -9.63
CA ARG A 163 7.19 -11.69 -10.42
C ARG A 163 7.26 -11.35 -11.90
#